data_AF-K9XUD0-F1
#
_entry.id   AF-K9XUD0-F1
#
_cell.length_a   1.000
_cell.length_b   1.000
_cell.length_c   1.000
_cell.angle_alpha   90.00
_cell.angle_beta   90.00
_cell.angle_gamma   90.00
#
_symmetry.space_group_name_H-M   'P 1'
#
loop_
_entity.id
_entity.type
_entity.pdbx_description
1 polymer ?
#
loop_
_entity_poly.entity_id
_entity_poly.type
_entity_poly.pdbx_seq_one_letter_code
_entity_poly.pdbx_strand_id
1 'polypeptide(L)'
;MTFIQRTKLLALALGAIALPLFTSTSKAVAFEEQAVNSGQFLAVAVPFGYKEYRLEIIEQIPGKQPCWQESGSGPVTVNLLLNNFDYTGSCKRITNTNGYTLRLNGQDDAVSYVNKIVERNGELQLIAFHKDPKLPDLTIGRTKGLTANAMRVFLEPGWQITKRVHQGQVVDHVYLSGNSTTANNPVPFNFSNSNLSITSPTPNNPSASSFPTNPQAANTTVNPTPVLSGSTIMDGVSQVYQGVVSPILGSIVGGVTGGTPQATSQAACQPGSAVWTDSGTAQQVAVLADGTVQLGNQQVNIKPILTNNGINPEQFLSGPNSAQLDFDGDGAVEEFKIQQPPQACTSTGY
;
A
#
# COMPACT_ATOMS: atom_id res chain seq x y z
N MET A 1 73.83 -55.10 31.90
CA MET A 1 73.35 -55.09 30.51
C MET A 1 71.86 -54.72 30.55
N THR A 2 71.50 -53.46 30.27
CA THR A 2 70.90 -52.98 28.98
C THR A 2 69.61 -53.77 28.63
N PHE A 3 68.40 -53.20 28.49
CA PHE A 3 67.87 -52.08 27.69
C PHE A 3 66.52 -51.60 28.27
N ILE A 4 66.28 -50.31 28.48
CA ILE A 4 65.46 -49.38 27.63
C ILE A 4 64.04 -49.87 27.29
N GLN A 5 63.03 -49.17 27.82
CA GLN A 5 61.91 -48.75 26.98
C GLN A 5 61.40 -47.35 27.37
N ARG A 6 61.47 -46.45 26.39
CA ARG A 6 61.06 -45.05 26.44
C ARG A 6 59.58 -44.97 26.05
N THR A 7 58.71 -44.48 26.92
CA THR A 7 57.38 -44.03 26.54
C THR A 7 57.39 -42.51 26.45
N LYS A 8 57.40 -42.01 25.20
CA LYS A 8 57.13 -40.61 24.88
C LYS A 8 55.62 -40.39 25.00
N LEU A 9 55.19 -39.60 25.98
CA LEU A 9 53.84 -39.04 25.99
C LEU A 9 53.85 -37.72 25.19
N LEU A 10 53.19 -37.75 24.03
CA LEU A 10 52.80 -36.55 23.29
C LEU A 10 51.65 -35.89 24.06
N ALA A 11 51.85 -34.66 24.53
CA ALA A 11 50.76 -33.81 24.97
C ALA A 11 50.14 -33.12 23.74
N LEU A 12 48.93 -33.55 23.35
CA LEU A 12 48.10 -32.83 22.38
C LEU A 12 47.45 -31.64 23.12
N ALA A 13 47.95 -30.43 22.87
CA ALA A 13 47.29 -29.20 23.31
C ALA A 13 46.11 -28.91 22.37
N LEU A 14 44.88 -29.16 22.83
CA LEU A 14 43.65 -28.71 22.18
C LEU A 14 43.46 -27.21 22.47
N GLY A 15 43.91 -26.35 21.56
CA GLY A 15 43.61 -24.92 21.58
C GLY A 15 42.17 -24.69 21.12
N ALA A 16 41.25 -24.45 22.06
CA ALA A 16 39.90 -23.99 21.76
C ALA A 16 39.97 -22.52 21.30
N ILE A 17 39.77 -22.28 20.00
CA ILE A 17 39.61 -20.94 19.45
C ILE A 17 38.19 -20.49 19.78
N ALA A 18 38.03 -19.69 20.83
CA ALA A 18 36.79 -19.01 21.14
C ALA A 18 36.59 -17.87 20.13
N LEU A 19 35.79 -18.11 19.08
CA LEU A 19 35.30 -17.06 18.21
C LEU A 19 34.27 -16.22 19.00
N PRO A 20 34.46 -14.91 19.17
CA PRO A 20 33.42 -14.06 19.74
C PRO A 20 32.23 -14.05 18.78
N LEU A 21 31.13 -14.66 19.19
CA LEU A 21 29.83 -14.48 18.56
C LEU A 21 29.44 -13.01 18.77
N PHE A 22 29.65 -12.19 17.75
CA PHE A 22 29.07 -10.86 17.68
C PHE A 22 27.56 -11.03 17.52
N THR A 23 26.83 -11.02 18.62
CA THR A 23 25.38 -10.90 18.59
C THR A 23 25.05 -9.46 18.21
N SER A 24 24.79 -9.23 16.92
CA SER A 24 24.19 -7.99 16.46
C SER A 24 22.81 -7.89 17.11
N THR A 25 22.69 -7.08 18.15
CA THR A 25 21.37 -6.73 18.69
C THR A 25 20.66 -5.91 17.62
N SER A 26 19.66 -6.51 16.98
CA SER A 26 18.74 -5.79 16.11
C SER A 26 18.10 -4.66 16.93
N LYS A 27 18.45 -3.41 16.62
CA LYS A 27 17.77 -2.25 17.17
C LYS A 27 16.46 -2.12 16.41
N ALA A 28 15.35 -2.36 17.08
CA ALA A 28 14.03 -2.06 16.55
C ALA A 28 14.03 -0.62 16.00
N VAL A 29 13.72 -0.46 14.72
CA VAL A 29 13.63 0.86 14.09
C VAL A 29 12.43 1.57 14.71
N ALA A 30 12.71 2.59 15.52
CA ALA A 30 11.67 3.43 16.10
C ALA A 30 11.22 4.45 15.04
N PHE A 31 9.95 4.37 14.66
CA PHE A 31 9.30 5.39 13.85
C PHE A 31 8.54 6.37 14.73
N GLU A 32 8.76 7.65 14.45
CA GLU A 32 8.05 8.76 15.06
C GLU A 32 6.85 9.14 14.19
N GLU A 33 6.00 10.02 14.71
CA GLU A 33 4.92 10.60 13.94
C GLU A 33 4.94 12.13 14.01
N GLN A 34 4.51 12.76 12.94
CA GLN A 34 4.39 14.21 12.83
C GLN A 34 2.93 14.59 12.58
N ALA A 35 2.40 15.50 13.40
CA ALA A 35 1.08 16.07 13.19
C ALA A 35 0.99 16.79 11.84
N VAL A 36 -0.18 16.72 11.21
CA VAL A 36 -0.46 17.35 9.91
C VAL A 36 -1.58 18.36 10.03
N ASN A 37 -1.71 19.24 9.04
CA ASN A 37 -2.92 20.03 8.89
C ASN A 37 -4.04 19.12 8.37
N SER A 38 -5.04 18.86 9.21
CA SER A 38 -6.17 17.98 8.87
C SER A 38 -6.97 18.46 7.64
N GLY A 39 -6.99 19.77 7.36
CA GLY A 39 -7.64 20.32 6.17
C GLY A 39 -6.94 19.96 4.85
N GLN A 40 -5.69 19.48 4.90
CA GLN A 40 -4.95 19.01 3.74
C GLN A 40 -5.17 17.52 3.47
N PHE A 41 -5.80 16.80 4.39
CA PHE A 41 -5.99 15.35 4.28
C PHE A 41 -7.46 14.99 4.11
N LEU A 42 -7.71 14.02 3.23
CA LEU A 42 -9.01 13.41 3.03
C LEU A 42 -8.89 11.89 3.12
N ALA A 43 -9.61 11.29 4.07
CA ALA A 43 -9.93 9.87 4.04
C ALA A 43 -11.21 9.69 3.23
N VAL A 44 -11.18 8.82 2.23
CA VAL A 44 -12.30 8.60 1.30
C VAL A 44 -12.54 7.10 1.10
N ALA A 45 -13.82 6.72 1.14
CA ALA A 45 -14.28 5.40 0.76
C ALA A 45 -14.55 5.43 -0.76
N VAL A 46 -13.76 4.70 -1.54
CA VAL A 46 -13.87 4.64 -2.99
C VAL A 46 -14.49 3.31 -3.41
N PRO A 47 -15.60 3.31 -4.18
CA PRO A 47 -16.19 2.08 -4.69
C PRO A 47 -15.23 1.39 -5.67
N PHE A 48 -15.12 0.07 -5.57
CA PHE A 48 -14.26 -0.72 -6.46
C PHE A 48 -14.87 -2.03 -6.96
N GLY A 49 -16.11 -2.31 -6.55
CA GLY A 49 -16.86 -3.50 -6.91
C GLY A 49 -18.33 -3.36 -6.51
N TYR A 50 -19.10 -4.44 -6.61
CA TYR A 50 -20.49 -4.42 -6.16
C TYR A 50 -20.58 -4.35 -4.64
N LYS A 51 -20.95 -3.18 -4.10
CA LYS A 51 -20.99 -2.90 -2.66
C LYS A 51 -19.65 -3.06 -1.94
N GLU A 52 -18.55 -2.96 -2.68
CA GLU A 52 -17.20 -3.03 -2.14
C GLU A 52 -16.53 -1.66 -2.19
N TYR A 53 -15.87 -1.30 -1.09
CA TYR A 53 -15.25 0.01 -0.90
C TYR A 53 -13.85 -0.14 -0.32
N ARG A 54 -12.90 0.62 -0.87
CA ARG A 54 -11.53 0.69 -0.37
C ARG A 54 -11.28 2.04 0.27
N LEU A 55 -10.38 2.08 1.23
CA LEU A 55 -9.87 3.33 1.78
C LEU A 55 -8.85 3.92 0.82
N GLU A 56 -9.01 5.18 0.48
CA GLU A 56 -7.92 6.01 -0.02
C GLU A 56 -7.68 7.19 0.93
N ILE A 57 -6.42 7.58 1.08
CA ILE A 57 -6.04 8.80 1.81
C ILE A 57 -5.36 9.73 0.82
N ILE A 58 -5.84 10.97 0.74
CA ILE A 58 -5.37 11.97 -0.21
C ILE A 58 -4.79 13.15 0.58
N GLU A 59 -3.61 13.59 0.21
CA GLU A 59 -2.98 14.81 0.69
C GLU A 59 -3.02 15.88 -0.40
N GLN A 60 -3.53 17.06 -0.07
CA GLN A 60 -3.44 18.27 -0.88
C GLN A 60 -2.12 19.00 -0.59
N ILE A 61 -1.32 19.21 -1.63
CA ILE A 61 -0.17 20.12 -1.51
C ILE A 61 -0.71 21.57 -1.56
N PRO A 62 -0.42 22.40 -0.54
CA PRO A 62 -0.97 23.75 -0.47
C PRO A 62 -0.51 24.62 -1.66
N GLY A 63 -1.45 25.43 -2.17
CA GLY A 63 -1.21 26.32 -3.32
C GLY A 63 -1.15 25.62 -4.68
N LYS A 64 -1.47 24.32 -4.75
CA LYS A 64 -1.51 23.54 -6.00
C LYS A 64 -2.95 23.30 -6.45
N GLN A 65 -3.09 22.63 -7.60
CA GLN A 65 -4.39 22.27 -8.14
C GLN A 65 -5.18 21.41 -7.13
N PRO A 66 -6.49 21.66 -6.94
CA PRO A 66 -7.31 20.89 -6.03
C PRO A 66 -7.37 19.40 -6.40
N CYS A 67 -7.13 18.54 -5.41
CA CYS A 67 -7.11 17.09 -5.58
C CYS A 67 -8.49 16.46 -5.51
N TRP A 68 -9.44 17.12 -4.83
CA TRP A 68 -10.82 16.67 -4.71
C TRP A 68 -11.78 17.85 -4.59
N GLN A 69 -13.07 17.55 -4.72
CA GLN A 69 -14.17 18.45 -4.43
C GLN A 69 -15.25 17.69 -3.64
N GLU A 70 -15.87 18.36 -2.67
CA GLU A 70 -16.90 17.76 -1.81
C GLU A 70 -18.27 18.37 -2.10
N SER A 71 -19.32 17.56 -1.94
CA SER A 71 -20.71 17.99 -2.08
C SER A 71 -21.65 17.17 -1.19
N GLY A 72 -22.77 17.78 -0.78
CA GLY A 72 -23.71 17.17 0.16
C GLY A 72 -23.27 17.25 1.62
N SER A 73 -24.05 16.65 2.52
CA SER A 73 -23.83 16.77 3.97
C SER A 73 -24.21 15.51 4.77
N GLY A 74 -24.39 14.35 4.14
CA GLY A 74 -24.75 13.09 4.83
C GLY A 74 -25.34 12.01 3.91
N PRO A 75 -24.51 11.23 3.18
CA PRO A 75 -23.04 11.28 3.17
C PRO A 75 -22.51 12.48 2.38
N VAL A 76 -21.25 12.85 2.63
CA VAL A 76 -20.53 13.79 1.75
C VAL A 76 -19.96 13.01 0.58
N THR A 77 -20.39 13.37 -0.63
CA THR A 77 -19.86 12.82 -1.88
C THR A 77 -18.56 13.53 -2.25
N VAL A 78 -17.56 12.75 -2.65
CA VAL A 78 -16.23 13.21 -3.04
C VAL A 78 -16.03 12.99 -4.54
N ASN A 79 -15.77 14.08 -5.28
CA ASN A 79 -15.27 14.02 -6.63
C ASN A 79 -13.74 14.06 -6.62
N LEU A 80 -13.09 12.99 -7.09
CA LEU A 80 -11.63 12.85 -7.14
C LEU A 80 -11.05 13.55 -8.37
N LEU A 81 -10.88 14.88 -8.28
CA LEU A 81 -10.35 15.73 -9.36
C LEU A 81 -8.96 15.29 -9.83
N LEU A 82 -8.15 14.72 -8.93
CA LEU A 82 -6.82 14.17 -9.23
C LEU A 82 -6.82 13.09 -10.33
N ASN A 83 -7.97 12.47 -10.64
CA ASN A 83 -8.07 11.51 -11.75
C ASN A 83 -8.10 12.18 -13.13
N ASN A 84 -8.21 13.51 -13.20
CA ASN A 84 -8.41 14.25 -14.45
C ASN A 84 -7.17 15.03 -14.91
N PHE A 85 -6.04 14.91 -14.21
CA PHE A 85 -4.79 15.58 -14.54
C PHE A 85 -3.57 14.83 -13.97
N ASP A 86 -2.36 15.19 -14.41
CA ASP A 86 -1.14 14.72 -13.77
C ASP A 86 -1.01 15.36 -12.37
N TYR A 87 -1.39 14.59 -11.36
CA TYR A 87 -1.39 15.06 -9.98
C TYR A 87 -0.01 15.12 -9.33
N THR A 88 1.05 14.73 -10.03
CA THR A 88 2.43 14.76 -9.54
C THR A 88 2.79 16.16 -9.02
N GLY A 89 3.21 16.23 -7.75
CA GLY A 89 3.55 17.49 -7.08
C GLY A 89 2.35 18.37 -6.66
N SER A 90 1.12 17.98 -6.97
CA SER A 90 -0.11 18.64 -6.50
C SER A 90 -0.83 17.85 -5.42
N CYS A 91 -0.77 16.52 -5.51
CA CYS A 91 -1.45 15.60 -4.60
C CYS A 91 -0.51 14.46 -4.20
N LYS A 92 -0.68 13.93 -2.99
CA LYS A 92 -0.30 12.55 -2.69
C LYS A 92 -1.54 11.69 -2.58
N ARG A 93 -1.47 10.47 -3.10
CA ARG A 93 -2.58 9.53 -3.09
C ARG A 93 -2.11 8.18 -2.56
N ILE A 94 -2.72 7.74 -1.48
CA ILE A 94 -2.49 6.44 -0.86
C ILE A 94 -3.71 5.58 -1.15
N THR A 95 -3.54 4.52 -1.93
CA THR A 95 -4.66 3.70 -2.45
C THR A 95 -4.71 2.28 -1.90
N ASN A 96 -3.70 1.88 -1.12
CA ASN A 96 -3.57 0.53 -0.59
C ASN A 96 -3.12 0.56 0.87
N THR A 97 -3.22 -0.59 1.51
CA THR A 97 -2.88 -0.81 2.92
C THR A 97 -1.40 -0.61 3.24
N ASN A 98 -0.51 -0.53 2.24
CA ASN A 98 0.92 -0.34 2.49
C ASN A 98 1.29 1.13 2.72
N GLY A 99 0.43 2.08 2.33
CA GLY A 99 0.69 3.50 2.55
C GLY A 99 0.17 4.04 3.89
N TYR A 100 -0.52 3.23 4.68
CA TYR A 100 -1.01 3.62 6.00
C TYR A 100 -0.94 2.50 7.03
N THR A 101 -0.69 2.86 8.30
CA THR A 101 -0.68 1.93 9.43
C THR A 101 -1.57 2.47 10.55
N LEU A 102 -2.19 1.57 11.31
CA LEU A 102 -2.84 1.95 12.56
C LEU A 102 -1.78 2.25 13.62
N ARG A 103 -1.84 3.43 14.25
CA ARG A 103 -0.97 3.76 15.39
C ARG A 103 -1.79 4.00 16.63
N LEU A 104 -1.73 3.06 17.57
CA LEU A 104 -2.52 3.11 18.79
C LEU A 104 -1.61 3.39 19.98
N ASN A 105 -1.93 4.41 20.79
CA ASN A 105 -1.14 4.79 21.96
C ASN A 105 0.36 5.01 21.66
N GLY A 106 0.67 5.52 20.46
CA GLY A 106 2.04 5.76 20.01
C GLY A 106 2.82 4.50 19.58
N GLN A 107 2.15 3.35 19.43
CA GLN A 107 2.75 2.10 18.95
C GLN A 107 2.18 1.74 17.57
N ASP A 108 3.04 1.27 16.67
CA ASP A 108 2.64 0.78 15.34
C ASP A 108 1.95 -0.57 15.52
N ASP A 109 0.64 -0.62 15.28
CA ASP A 109 -0.17 -1.82 15.52
C ASP A 109 -0.61 -2.48 14.22
N ALA A 110 0.31 -2.53 13.25
CA ALA A 110 0.09 -3.21 11.97
C ALA A 110 -0.11 -4.73 12.14
N VAL A 111 0.38 -5.30 13.24
CA VAL A 111 0.36 -6.75 13.46
C VAL A 111 -0.94 -7.20 14.10
N SER A 112 -1.58 -6.43 14.97
CA SER A 112 -2.78 -6.90 15.70
C SER A 112 -4.10 -6.51 15.06
N TYR A 113 -4.11 -5.47 14.21
CA TYR A 113 -5.34 -4.98 13.58
C TYR A 113 -5.32 -5.03 12.05
N VAL A 114 -6.49 -5.23 11.46
CA VAL A 114 -6.75 -5.15 10.01
C VAL A 114 -7.77 -4.07 9.71
N ASN A 115 -7.38 -3.05 8.96
CA ASN A 115 -8.25 -1.95 8.56
C ASN A 115 -9.17 -2.36 7.41
N LYS A 116 -10.48 -2.19 7.56
CA LYS A 116 -11.48 -2.44 6.50
C LYS A 116 -12.55 -1.37 6.51
N ILE A 117 -13.10 -1.10 5.32
CA ILE A 117 -14.35 -0.35 5.18
C ILE A 117 -15.49 -1.38 5.10
N VAL A 118 -16.49 -1.24 5.96
CA VAL A 118 -17.65 -2.12 6.00
C VAL A 118 -18.94 -1.32 6.05
N GLU A 119 -19.97 -1.81 5.38
CA GLU A 119 -21.32 -1.26 5.49
C GLU A 119 -21.96 -1.71 6.81
N ARG A 120 -22.36 -0.77 7.66
CA ARG A 120 -23.06 -1.01 8.93
C ARG A 120 -24.03 0.13 9.22
N ASN A 121 -25.25 -0.19 9.63
CA ASN A 121 -26.27 0.78 10.06
C ASN A 121 -26.59 1.89 9.01
N GLY A 122 -26.59 1.54 7.72
CA GLY A 122 -26.93 2.49 6.65
C GLY A 122 -25.83 3.51 6.34
N GLU A 123 -24.58 3.22 6.69
CA GLU A 123 -23.39 3.98 6.34
C GLU A 123 -22.18 3.04 6.16
N LEU A 124 -21.09 3.55 5.58
CA LEU A 124 -19.79 2.90 5.65
C LEU A 124 -19.02 3.34 6.89
N GLN A 125 -18.39 2.36 7.54
CA GLN A 125 -17.51 2.54 8.69
C GLN A 125 -16.11 2.05 8.35
N LEU A 126 -15.09 2.87 8.63
CA LEU A 126 -13.70 2.44 8.65
C LEU A 126 -13.40 1.84 10.02
N ILE A 127 -13.10 0.54 10.04
CA ILE A 127 -12.90 -0.25 11.27
C ILE A 127 -11.53 -0.91 11.23
N ALA A 128 -10.80 -0.80 12.34
CA ALA A 128 -9.66 -1.66 12.65
C ALA A 128 -10.17 -2.91 13.37
N PHE A 129 -10.17 -4.05 12.67
CA PHE A 129 -10.56 -5.34 13.21
C PHE A 129 -9.41 -5.98 13.95
N HIS A 130 -9.59 -6.35 15.22
CA HIS A 130 -8.54 -7.05 15.95
C HIS A 130 -8.43 -8.50 15.46
N LYS A 131 -7.21 -9.02 15.30
CA LYS A 131 -6.97 -10.40 14.82
C LYS A 131 -7.42 -11.46 15.85
N ASP A 132 -7.25 -11.18 17.13
CA ASP A 132 -7.94 -11.94 18.21
C ASP A 132 -9.39 -11.47 18.32
N PRO A 133 -10.39 -12.32 18.02
CA PRO A 133 -11.80 -11.97 18.06
C PRO A 133 -12.36 -11.72 19.47
N LYS A 134 -11.58 -11.99 20.53
CA LYS A 134 -11.97 -11.68 21.92
C LYS A 134 -11.66 -10.22 22.30
N LEU A 135 -10.84 -9.55 21.51
CA LEU A 135 -10.47 -8.16 21.72
C LEU A 135 -11.34 -7.24 20.85
N PRO A 136 -11.58 -5.99 21.28
CA PRO A 136 -12.53 -5.11 20.61
C PRO A 136 -12.02 -4.62 19.25
N ASP A 137 -12.92 -4.55 18.29
CA ASP A 137 -12.72 -3.77 17.06
C ASP A 137 -12.79 -2.27 17.37
N LEU A 138 -12.03 -1.47 16.63
CA LEU A 138 -11.99 -0.02 16.81
C LEU A 138 -12.64 0.67 15.61
N THR A 139 -13.64 1.53 15.86
CA THR A 139 -14.19 2.39 14.81
C THR A 139 -13.31 3.63 14.66
N ILE A 140 -12.72 3.80 13.48
CA ILE A 140 -11.81 4.91 13.17
C ILE A 140 -12.58 6.07 12.54
N GLY A 141 -13.60 5.78 11.72
CA GLY A 141 -14.35 6.82 11.02
C GLY A 141 -15.63 6.33 10.35
N ARG A 142 -16.47 7.28 9.93
CA ARG A 142 -17.81 7.05 9.36
C ARG A 142 -18.10 7.97 8.19
N THR A 143 -18.90 7.48 7.25
CA THR A 143 -19.36 8.26 6.08
C THR A 143 -20.65 9.03 6.33
N LYS A 144 -21.38 8.75 7.42
CA LYS A 144 -22.64 9.42 7.81
C LYS A 144 -23.75 9.24 6.77
N GLY A 145 -23.74 8.10 6.08
CA GLY A 145 -24.74 7.68 5.10
C GLY A 145 -24.15 6.84 3.98
N LEU A 146 -24.97 6.47 3.00
CA LEU A 146 -24.57 5.70 1.83
C LEU A 146 -24.90 6.44 0.53
N THR A 147 -24.00 6.33 -0.44
CA THR A 147 -24.23 6.70 -1.83
C THR A 147 -23.40 5.77 -2.73
N ALA A 148 -23.72 5.73 -4.02
CA ALA A 148 -22.96 4.95 -4.99
C ALA A 148 -21.59 5.57 -5.34
N ASN A 149 -21.39 6.85 -5.01
CA ASN A 149 -20.18 7.59 -5.31
C ASN A 149 -19.12 7.44 -4.21
N ALA A 150 -17.90 7.93 -4.47
CA ALA A 150 -16.89 8.03 -3.42
C ALA A 150 -17.37 8.95 -2.28
N MET A 151 -17.10 8.56 -1.04
CA MET A 151 -17.65 9.21 0.16
C MET A 151 -16.55 9.63 1.11
N ARG A 152 -16.66 10.81 1.72
CA ARG A 152 -15.74 11.21 2.79
C ARG A 152 -15.92 10.30 3.99
N VAL A 153 -14.82 9.78 4.52
CA VAL A 153 -14.77 9.16 5.84
C VAL A 153 -14.38 10.23 6.87
N PHE A 154 -15.32 10.59 7.73
CA PHE A 154 -15.06 11.45 8.88
C PHE A 154 -14.42 10.62 9.97
N LEU A 155 -13.20 10.98 10.37
CA LEU A 155 -12.55 10.34 11.52
C LEU A 155 -13.35 10.61 12.79
N GLU A 156 -13.48 9.58 13.62
CA GLU A 156 -14.12 9.67 14.92
C GLU A 156 -13.29 10.54 15.88
N PRO A 157 -13.90 11.12 16.92
CA PRO A 157 -13.17 11.85 17.95
C PRO A 157 -12.00 11.04 18.52
N GLY A 158 -10.83 11.69 18.63
CA GLY A 158 -9.61 11.05 19.10
C GLY A 158 -8.81 10.33 18.01
N TRP A 159 -9.32 10.27 16.78
CA TRP A 159 -8.59 9.80 15.61
C TRP A 159 -8.07 10.97 14.77
N GLN A 160 -6.88 10.81 14.23
CA GLN A 160 -6.26 11.77 13.32
C GLN A 160 -5.36 11.06 12.30
N ILE A 161 -5.08 11.74 11.20
CA ILE A 161 -4.00 11.33 10.29
C ILE A 161 -2.72 12.02 10.74
N THR A 162 -1.61 11.28 10.80
CA THR A 162 -0.26 11.84 11.01
C THR A 162 0.68 11.29 9.95
N LYS A 163 1.84 11.92 9.77
CA LYS A 163 2.90 11.40 8.88
C LYS A 163 3.88 10.56 9.67
N ARG A 164 4.34 9.46 9.07
CA ARG A 164 5.43 8.66 9.62
C ARG A 164 6.76 9.39 9.43
N VAL A 165 7.60 9.36 10.46
CA VAL A 165 8.91 9.98 10.48
C VAL A 165 9.97 8.92 10.82
N HIS A 166 11.03 8.88 10.03
CA HIS A 166 12.19 8.05 10.27
C HIS A 166 13.43 8.94 10.33
N GLN A 167 14.12 8.95 11.46
CA GLN A 167 15.35 9.75 11.67
C GLN A 167 15.15 11.24 11.34
N GLY A 168 14.01 11.81 11.73
CA GLY A 168 13.65 13.21 11.46
C GLY A 168 13.22 13.51 10.02
N GLN A 169 13.14 12.50 9.14
CA GLN A 169 12.63 12.65 7.78
C GLN A 169 11.23 12.07 7.66
N VAL A 170 10.32 12.85 7.09
CA VAL A 170 8.98 12.39 6.71
C VAL A 170 9.10 11.37 5.58
N VAL A 171 8.54 10.19 5.78
CA VAL A 171 8.46 9.15 4.75
C VAL A 171 7.09 9.15 4.07
N ASP A 172 6.99 8.45 2.93
CA ASP A 172 5.74 8.37 2.15
C ASP A 172 4.75 7.35 2.75
N HIS A 173 4.40 7.56 4.02
CA HIS A 173 3.53 6.70 4.79
C HIS A 173 2.82 7.52 5.86
N VAL A 174 1.54 7.24 6.10
CA VAL A 174 0.75 7.94 7.13
C VAL A 174 0.30 6.98 8.23
N TYR A 175 -0.05 7.53 9.38
CA TYR A 175 -0.73 6.78 10.42
C TYR A 175 -2.19 7.20 10.52
N LEU A 176 -3.05 6.21 10.79
CA LEU A 176 -4.35 6.44 11.43
C LEU A 176 -4.09 6.36 12.93
N SER A 177 -3.84 7.52 13.53
CA SER A 177 -3.39 7.61 14.92
C SER A 177 -4.56 7.83 15.87
N GLY A 178 -4.58 7.06 16.95
CA GLY A 178 -5.61 7.16 17.98
C GLY A 178 -5.10 6.74 19.36
N ASN A 179 -5.93 6.98 20.38
CA ASN A 179 -5.72 6.50 21.74
C ASN A 179 -6.82 5.51 22.12
N SER A 180 -6.43 4.39 22.73
CA SER A 180 -7.34 3.36 23.25
C SER A 180 -8.40 3.88 24.24
N THR A 181 -8.12 4.96 24.96
CA THR A 181 -9.07 5.58 25.90
C THR A 181 -10.20 6.34 25.20
N THR A 182 -9.94 6.89 24.01
CA THR A 182 -10.93 7.63 23.20
C THR A 182 -11.59 6.75 22.14
N ALA A 183 -10.88 5.72 21.64
CA ALA A 183 -11.40 4.81 20.62
C ALA A 183 -12.57 3.92 21.11
N ASN A 184 -12.69 3.73 22.43
CA ASN A 184 -13.73 2.90 23.05
C ASN A 184 -14.95 3.68 23.58
N ASN A 185 -14.99 5.00 23.44
CA ASN A 185 -16.04 5.81 24.03
C ASN A 185 -16.78 6.63 22.95
N PRO A 186 -18.05 6.32 22.61
CA PRO A 186 -18.87 7.21 21.80
C PRO A 186 -19.25 8.42 22.65
N VAL A 187 -18.38 9.42 22.70
CA VAL A 187 -18.66 10.66 23.41
C VAL A 187 -19.63 11.51 22.57
N PRO A 188 -20.82 11.88 23.07
CA PRO A 188 -21.62 12.92 22.45
C PRO A 188 -20.86 14.26 22.59
N PHE A 189 -20.61 14.93 21.48
CA PHE A 189 -20.00 16.25 21.46
C PHE A 189 -20.95 17.29 22.07
N ASN A 190 -20.57 17.88 23.21
CA ASN A 190 -21.09 19.16 23.67
C ASN A 190 -20.18 20.26 23.13
N PHE A 191 -20.73 21.16 22.31
CA PHE A 191 -20.05 22.39 21.93
C PHE A 191 -19.99 23.33 23.14
N SER A 192 -18.82 23.45 23.76
CA SER A 192 -18.51 24.63 24.57
C SER A 192 -17.96 25.69 23.64
N ASN A 193 -18.75 26.76 23.47
CA ASN A 193 -18.44 27.92 22.65
C ASN A 193 -17.17 28.63 23.14
N SER A 194 -16.04 28.34 22.50
CA SER A 194 -14.89 29.24 22.48
C SER A 194 -15.02 30.11 21.24
N ASN A 195 -15.43 31.35 21.47
CA ASN A 195 -15.67 32.38 20.46
C ASN A 195 -14.35 32.70 19.72
N LEU A 196 -14.13 32.08 18.56
CA LEU A 196 -13.11 32.48 17.60
C LEU A 196 -13.81 33.12 16.40
N SER A 197 -13.78 34.45 16.38
CA SER A 197 -14.32 35.28 15.31
C SER A 197 -13.59 34.99 13.99
N ILE A 198 -14.25 34.25 13.10
CA ILE A 198 -13.86 34.12 11.69
C ILE A 198 -14.62 35.20 10.93
N THR A 199 -13.98 36.33 10.68
CA THR A 199 -14.46 37.31 9.69
C THR A 199 -14.28 36.73 8.29
N SER A 200 -15.38 36.30 7.68
CA SER A 200 -15.44 36.01 6.23
C SER A 200 -15.33 37.32 5.43
N PRO A 201 -14.50 37.39 4.36
CA PRO A 201 -14.58 38.50 3.43
C PRO A 201 -15.83 38.34 2.54
N THR A 202 -16.72 39.33 2.60
CA THR A 202 -17.87 39.51 1.73
C THR A 202 -17.45 39.73 0.27
N PRO A 203 -18.11 39.13 -0.73
CA PRO A 203 -17.90 39.48 -2.13
C PRO A 203 -18.60 40.81 -2.43
N ASN A 204 -17.80 41.87 -2.63
CA ASN A 204 -18.31 43.13 -3.16
C ASN A 204 -18.55 43.00 -4.66
N ASN A 205 -19.82 43.07 -5.03
CA ASN A 205 -20.33 43.27 -6.37
C ASN A 205 -20.18 44.75 -6.78
N PRO A 206 -19.56 45.09 -7.92
CA PRO A 206 -19.80 46.35 -8.58
C PRO A 206 -20.60 46.17 -9.88
N SER A 207 -21.63 47.00 -9.98
CA SER A 207 -22.59 47.18 -11.05
C SER A 207 -22.05 47.20 -12.48
N ALA A 208 -22.94 46.79 -13.38
CA ALA A 208 -22.91 46.96 -14.82
C ALA A 208 -22.54 48.38 -15.27
N SER A 209 -21.73 48.44 -16.34
CA SER A 209 -21.66 49.58 -17.25
C SER A 209 -21.50 49.05 -18.68
N SER A 210 -22.44 49.46 -19.53
CA SER A 210 -22.59 49.17 -20.97
C SER A 210 -21.52 49.83 -21.84
N PHE A 211 -21.26 49.29 -23.04
CA PHE A 211 -21.07 49.94 -24.37
C PHE A 211 -20.48 48.92 -25.39
N PRO A 212 -20.51 49.13 -26.73
CA PRO A 212 -21.53 48.59 -27.64
C PRO A 212 -21.00 47.58 -28.70
N THR A 213 -21.93 47.01 -29.45
CA THR A 213 -21.86 46.09 -30.60
C THR A 213 -21.04 46.59 -31.81
N ASN A 214 -20.24 45.71 -32.44
CA ASN A 214 -20.44 45.20 -33.82
C ASN A 214 -19.39 44.10 -34.22
N PRO A 215 -19.65 43.26 -35.24
CA PRO A 215 -19.03 41.94 -35.42
C PRO A 215 -17.97 41.91 -36.52
N GLN A 216 -17.10 40.88 -36.49
CA GLN A 216 -16.57 40.31 -37.72
C GLN A 216 -16.18 38.84 -37.53
N ALA A 217 -16.76 38.00 -38.39
CA ALA A 217 -16.47 36.59 -38.52
C ALA A 217 -15.10 36.34 -39.19
N ALA A 218 -14.46 35.23 -38.84
CA ALA A 218 -13.63 34.47 -39.77
C ALA A 218 -13.58 32.99 -39.34
N ASN A 219 -14.10 32.15 -40.24
CA ASN A 219 -14.00 30.70 -40.29
C ASN A 219 -12.53 30.25 -40.34
N THR A 220 -12.20 29.19 -39.60
CA THR A 220 -11.25 28.19 -40.09
C THR A 220 -11.55 26.81 -39.54
N THR A 221 -12.02 25.94 -40.44
CA THR A 221 -12.16 24.51 -40.26
C THR A 221 -10.79 23.86 -40.43
N VAL A 222 -10.28 23.17 -39.41
CA VAL A 222 -9.16 22.23 -39.56
C VAL A 222 -9.52 20.93 -38.84
N ASN A 223 -9.46 19.86 -39.62
CA ASN A 223 -9.73 18.46 -39.30
C ASN A 223 -8.62 17.90 -38.38
N PRO A 224 -8.90 17.29 -37.21
CA PRO A 224 -7.88 16.62 -36.43
C PRO A 224 -7.69 15.17 -36.90
N THR A 225 -6.42 14.82 -37.13
CA THR A 225 -5.86 13.45 -37.15
C THR A 225 -6.23 12.68 -35.88
N PRO A 226 -6.31 11.33 -35.93
CA PRO A 226 -6.73 10.53 -34.77
C PRO A 226 -5.62 10.53 -33.70
N VAL A 227 -5.91 11.11 -32.54
CA VAL A 227 -5.09 11.01 -31.34
C VAL A 227 -5.60 9.81 -30.55
N LEU A 228 -4.74 8.81 -30.33
CA LEU A 228 -5.05 7.65 -29.48
C LEU A 228 -5.43 8.11 -28.06
N SER A 229 -6.69 7.90 -27.69
CA SER A 229 -7.22 8.22 -26.37
C SER A 229 -6.89 7.13 -25.35
N GLY A 230 -6.50 7.55 -24.14
CA GLY A 230 -6.12 6.70 -23.01
C GLY A 230 -7.21 5.77 -22.44
N SER A 231 -8.37 5.68 -23.09
CA SER A 231 -9.39 4.67 -22.80
C SER A 231 -8.94 3.25 -23.18
N THR A 232 -8.03 3.11 -24.15
CA THR A 232 -7.59 1.79 -24.66
C THR A 232 -6.62 1.07 -23.71
N ILE A 233 -5.99 1.77 -22.76
CA ILE A 233 -5.09 1.14 -21.76
C ILE A 233 -5.87 0.57 -20.57
N MET A 234 -7.05 1.11 -20.25
CA MET A 234 -7.87 0.60 -19.14
C MET A 234 -8.71 -0.63 -19.50
N ASP A 235 -9.04 -0.81 -20.79
CA ASP A 235 -9.72 -2.03 -21.27
C ASP A 235 -8.80 -3.26 -21.22
N GLY A 236 -7.48 -3.08 -21.39
CA GLY A 236 -6.50 -4.18 -21.31
C GLY A 236 -6.34 -4.76 -19.90
N VAL A 237 -6.37 -3.92 -18.87
CA VAL A 237 -6.21 -4.37 -17.47
C VAL A 237 -7.49 -5.03 -16.94
N SER A 238 -8.66 -4.60 -17.43
CA SER A 238 -9.95 -5.21 -17.07
C SER A 238 -10.14 -6.61 -17.70
N GLN A 239 -9.58 -6.86 -18.88
CA GLN A 239 -9.60 -8.20 -19.49
C GLN A 239 -8.71 -9.23 -18.76
N VAL A 240 -7.63 -8.80 -18.11
CA VAL A 240 -6.78 -9.70 -17.30
C VAL A 240 -7.49 -10.14 -16.02
N TYR A 241 -8.28 -9.25 -15.40
CA TYR A 241 -9.02 -9.58 -14.17
C TYR A 241 -10.18 -10.57 -14.42
N GLN A 242 -10.83 -10.48 -15.59
CA GLN A 242 -11.90 -11.41 -15.99
C GLN A 242 -11.37 -12.75 -16.54
N GLY A 243 -10.13 -12.81 -17.04
CA GLY A 243 -9.55 -14.00 -17.65
C GLY A 243 -8.90 -15.01 -16.69
N VAL A 244 -8.47 -14.58 -15.50
CA VAL A 244 -7.66 -15.43 -14.59
C VAL A 244 -8.42 -15.87 -13.33
N VAL A 245 -9.40 -15.09 -12.86
CA VAL A 245 -9.96 -15.30 -11.50
C VAL A 245 -11.33 -16.01 -11.49
N SER A 246 -11.97 -16.26 -12.65
CA SER A 246 -13.26 -16.97 -12.73
C SER A 246 -13.27 -18.48 -13.07
N PRO A 247 -12.19 -19.17 -13.50
CA PRO A 247 -12.26 -20.64 -13.64
C PRO A 247 -11.95 -21.43 -12.36
N ILE A 248 -11.40 -20.82 -11.29
CA ILE A 248 -10.91 -21.58 -10.12
C ILE A 248 -12.03 -21.97 -9.13
N LEU A 249 -13.30 -21.93 -9.55
CA LEU A 249 -14.41 -22.57 -8.83
C LEU A 249 -15.11 -23.68 -9.63
N GLY A 250 -14.52 -24.14 -10.74
CA GLY A 250 -15.16 -25.11 -11.64
C GLY A 250 -14.38 -26.39 -11.97
N SER A 251 -13.24 -26.70 -11.35
CA SER A 251 -12.45 -27.88 -11.75
C SER A 251 -11.76 -28.59 -10.59
N ILE A 252 -12.57 -29.10 -9.67
CA ILE A 252 -12.17 -30.19 -8.76
C ILE A 252 -13.13 -31.37 -8.95
N VAL A 253 -13.33 -31.86 -10.17
CA VAL A 253 -13.84 -33.23 -10.40
C VAL A 253 -13.40 -33.73 -11.77
N GLY A 254 -12.73 -34.88 -11.83
CA GLY A 254 -12.55 -35.68 -13.06
C GLY A 254 -11.10 -35.84 -13.49
N GLY A 255 -10.57 -37.06 -13.39
CA GLY A 255 -9.19 -37.39 -13.70
C GLY A 255 -8.88 -37.67 -15.18
N VAL A 256 -7.59 -37.94 -15.38
CA VAL A 256 -6.97 -38.79 -16.42
C VAL A 256 -6.80 -38.19 -17.84
N THR A 257 -5.52 -38.24 -18.26
CA THR A 257 -4.93 -38.25 -19.62
C THR A 257 -4.85 -36.97 -20.47
N GLY A 258 -3.60 -36.51 -20.62
CA GLY A 258 -2.92 -36.31 -21.92
C GLY A 258 -3.60 -35.41 -22.95
N GLY A 259 -3.24 -34.12 -22.95
CA GLY A 259 -3.51 -33.21 -24.06
C GLY A 259 -2.65 -31.96 -23.92
N THR A 260 -1.74 -31.74 -24.87
CA THR A 260 -0.88 -30.55 -24.97
C THR A 260 -1.74 -29.28 -25.11
N PRO A 261 -1.50 -28.21 -24.34
CA PRO A 261 -2.13 -26.92 -24.58
C PRO A 261 -1.51 -26.25 -25.81
N GLN A 262 -2.37 -25.93 -26.78
CA GLN A 262 -2.05 -25.15 -27.96
C GLN A 262 -1.78 -23.69 -27.56
N ALA A 263 -0.60 -23.19 -27.93
CA ALA A 263 -0.09 -21.87 -27.56
C ALA A 263 -0.89 -20.75 -28.25
N THR A 264 -1.55 -19.91 -27.47
CA THR A 264 -1.80 -18.51 -27.83
C THR A 264 -0.56 -17.71 -27.43
N SER A 265 0.03 -16.98 -28.37
CA SER A 265 1.27 -16.22 -28.20
C SER A 265 1.11 -15.08 -27.17
N GLN A 266 1.31 -15.39 -25.89
CA GLN A 266 1.65 -14.42 -24.86
C GLN A 266 3.15 -14.11 -24.96
N ALA A 267 3.50 -12.82 -24.83
CA ALA A 267 4.88 -12.39 -24.72
C ALA A 267 5.61 -13.23 -23.65
N ALA A 268 6.70 -13.89 -24.04
CA ALA A 268 7.40 -14.85 -23.20
C ALA A 268 8.26 -14.12 -22.16
N CYS A 269 7.67 -13.71 -21.04
CA CYS A 269 8.45 -13.25 -19.89
C CYS A 269 9.24 -14.44 -19.34
N GLN A 270 10.57 -14.32 -19.21
CA GLN A 270 11.38 -15.37 -18.59
C GLN A 270 11.50 -15.09 -17.09
N PRO A 271 10.99 -15.99 -16.21
CA PRO A 271 11.18 -15.87 -14.78
C PRO A 271 12.67 -15.90 -14.42
N GLY A 272 13.03 -15.15 -13.38
CA GLY A 272 14.33 -15.24 -12.74
C GLY A 272 14.40 -16.45 -11.81
N SER A 273 15.60 -16.75 -11.32
CA SER A 273 15.83 -17.80 -10.32
C SER A 273 16.35 -17.20 -9.01
N ALA A 274 15.89 -17.73 -7.90
CA ALA A 274 16.32 -17.34 -6.57
C ALA A 274 16.38 -18.55 -5.64
N VAL A 275 17.17 -18.43 -4.57
CA VAL A 275 17.20 -19.38 -3.47
C VAL A 275 16.54 -18.73 -2.27
N TRP A 276 15.53 -19.40 -1.73
CA TRP A 276 14.91 -19.06 -0.45
C TRP A 276 15.39 -20.08 0.60
N THR A 277 15.87 -19.60 1.74
CA THR A 277 16.37 -20.44 2.82
C THR A 277 15.63 -20.11 4.10
N ASP A 278 14.74 -21.02 4.50
CA ASP A 278 14.00 -20.96 5.77
C ASP A 278 14.48 -22.07 6.70
N SER A 279 14.79 -21.73 7.95
CA SER A 279 15.10 -22.68 9.02
C SER A 279 16.19 -23.70 8.64
N GLY A 280 17.14 -23.28 7.80
CA GLY A 280 18.24 -24.10 7.29
C GLY A 280 17.92 -24.95 6.06
N THR A 281 16.69 -24.88 5.53
CA THR A 281 16.26 -25.56 4.31
C THR A 281 16.27 -24.60 3.13
N ALA A 282 17.09 -24.88 2.12
CA ALA A 282 17.17 -24.08 0.91
C ALA A 282 16.29 -24.66 -0.21
N GLN A 283 15.47 -23.82 -0.83
CA GLN A 283 14.62 -24.15 -1.98
C GLN A 283 14.91 -23.21 -3.15
N GLN A 284 14.98 -23.79 -4.36
CA GLN A 284 14.99 -23.02 -5.60
C GLN A 284 13.58 -22.54 -5.94
N VAL A 285 13.44 -21.25 -6.18
CA VAL A 285 12.16 -20.59 -6.47
C VAL A 285 12.28 -19.73 -7.72
N ALA A 286 11.19 -19.65 -8.48
CA ALA A 286 11.08 -18.71 -9.59
C ALA A 286 10.64 -17.34 -9.05
N VAL A 287 11.23 -16.28 -9.59
CA VAL A 287 10.82 -14.90 -9.33
C VAL A 287 10.32 -14.26 -10.61
N LEU A 288 9.15 -13.66 -10.57
CA LEU A 288 8.58 -12.91 -11.69
C LEU A 288 9.06 -11.45 -11.65
N ALA A 289 9.00 -10.76 -12.79
CA ALA A 289 9.45 -9.36 -12.91
C ALA A 289 8.64 -8.37 -12.05
N ASP A 290 7.39 -8.72 -11.72
CA ASP A 290 6.55 -7.97 -10.78
C ASP A 290 6.92 -8.22 -9.30
N GLY A 291 7.89 -9.10 -9.04
CA GLY A 291 8.36 -9.50 -7.71
C GLY A 291 7.53 -10.60 -7.06
N THR A 292 6.66 -11.27 -7.82
CA THR A 292 5.90 -12.42 -7.32
C THR A 292 6.79 -13.67 -7.28
N VAL A 293 6.74 -14.40 -6.16
CA VAL A 293 7.49 -15.65 -5.91
C VAL A 293 6.56 -16.69 -5.29
N GLN A 294 6.89 -17.97 -5.42
CA GLN A 294 6.22 -19.06 -4.72
C GLN A 294 7.11 -19.54 -3.57
N LEU A 295 6.67 -19.31 -2.32
CA LEU A 295 7.35 -19.77 -1.11
C LEU A 295 6.48 -20.87 -0.48
N GLY A 296 6.95 -22.11 -0.52
CA GLY A 296 6.12 -23.27 -0.17
C GLY A 296 4.82 -23.33 -0.97
N ASN A 297 3.68 -23.31 -0.27
CA ASN A 297 2.33 -23.34 -0.87
C ASN A 297 1.74 -21.95 -1.12
N GLN A 298 2.48 -20.87 -0.81
CA GLN A 298 2.00 -19.50 -0.90
C GLN A 298 2.65 -18.77 -2.07
N GLN A 299 1.85 -17.93 -2.72
CA GLN A 299 2.33 -16.95 -3.67
C GLN A 299 2.49 -15.61 -2.95
N VAL A 300 3.70 -15.07 -2.93
CA VAL A 300 4.08 -13.88 -2.17
C VAL A 300 4.61 -12.84 -3.14
N ASN A 301 4.22 -11.58 -2.96
CA ASN A 301 4.89 -10.46 -3.62
C ASN A 301 5.94 -9.88 -2.67
N ILE A 302 7.22 -9.96 -3.04
CA ILE A 302 8.32 -9.54 -2.16
C ILE A 302 8.63 -8.05 -2.23
N LYS A 303 8.11 -7.30 -3.23
CA LYS A 303 8.43 -5.86 -3.38
C LYS A 303 7.99 -5.04 -2.16
N PRO A 304 6.79 -5.23 -1.58
CA PRO A 304 6.40 -4.53 -0.36
C PRO A 304 7.29 -4.87 0.83
N ILE A 305 7.69 -6.13 0.98
CA ILE A 305 8.53 -6.62 2.08
C ILE A 305 9.91 -5.96 2.01
N LEU A 306 10.50 -5.92 0.83
CA LEU A 306 11.77 -5.22 0.57
C LEU A 306 11.64 -3.72 0.87
N THR A 307 10.58 -3.07 0.37
CA THR A 307 10.35 -1.63 0.57
C THR A 307 10.20 -1.27 2.05
N ASN A 308 9.42 -2.08 2.80
CA ASN A 308 9.20 -1.88 4.23
C ASN A 308 10.48 -2.01 5.06
N ASN A 309 11.49 -2.68 4.51
CA ASN A 309 12.81 -2.85 5.11
C ASN A 309 13.88 -1.95 4.47
N GLY A 310 13.45 -0.91 3.73
CA GLY A 310 14.35 0.10 3.15
C GLY A 310 15.17 -0.39 1.96
N ILE A 311 14.82 -1.54 1.38
CA ILE A 311 15.48 -2.11 0.20
C ILE A 311 14.70 -1.71 -1.05
N ASN A 312 15.37 -1.10 -2.02
CA ASN A 312 14.76 -0.75 -3.30
C ASN A 312 14.41 -2.04 -4.09
N PRO A 313 13.13 -2.33 -4.38
CA PRO A 313 12.75 -3.60 -5.00
C PRO A 313 13.25 -3.77 -6.42
N GLU A 314 13.26 -2.70 -7.22
CA GLU A 314 13.70 -2.76 -8.61
C GLU A 314 15.21 -3.01 -8.68
N GLN A 315 15.98 -2.33 -7.83
CA GLN A 315 17.42 -2.59 -7.70
C GLN A 315 17.68 -4.02 -7.21
N PHE A 316 16.93 -4.48 -6.21
CA PHE A 316 17.07 -5.83 -5.67
C PHE A 316 16.81 -6.91 -6.72
N LEU A 317 15.76 -6.76 -7.54
CA LEU A 317 15.42 -7.73 -8.58
C LEU A 317 16.34 -7.66 -9.80
N SER A 318 17.02 -6.54 -10.04
CA SER A 318 17.86 -6.32 -11.23
C SER A 318 19.21 -7.03 -11.23
N GLY A 319 19.65 -7.62 -10.11
CA GLY A 319 20.98 -8.20 -9.97
C GLY A 319 21.05 -9.33 -8.93
N PRO A 320 22.22 -9.99 -8.78
CA PRO A 320 22.42 -11.04 -7.79
C PRO A 320 22.51 -10.43 -6.39
N ASN A 321 21.35 -10.13 -5.81
CA ASN A 321 21.22 -9.54 -4.48
C ASN A 321 20.70 -10.57 -3.48
N SER A 322 20.99 -10.38 -2.20
CA SER A 322 20.41 -11.15 -1.11
C SER A 322 19.88 -10.26 0.00
N ALA A 323 18.83 -10.71 0.69
CA ALA A 323 18.26 -10.07 1.86
C ALA A 323 17.85 -11.12 2.88
N GLN A 324 17.94 -10.76 4.16
CA GLN A 324 17.49 -11.58 5.28
C GLN A 324 16.28 -10.92 5.91
N LEU A 325 15.08 -11.38 5.57
CA LEU A 325 13.80 -10.81 5.97
C LEU A 325 12.77 -11.92 6.20
N ASP A 326 11.69 -11.59 6.90
CA ASP A 326 10.48 -12.40 6.97
C ASP A 326 9.67 -12.22 5.69
N PHE A 327 9.81 -13.15 4.73
CA PHE A 327 9.17 -13.09 3.42
C PHE A 327 7.79 -13.76 3.41
N ASP A 328 7.55 -14.78 4.22
CA ASP A 328 6.26 -15.48 4.27
C ASP A 328 5.33 -14.99 5.40
N GLY A 329 5.83 -14.15 6.29
CA GLY A 329 5.09 -13.46 7.33
C GLY A 329 4.86 -14.30 8.59
N ASP A 330 5.64 -15.34 8.81
CA ASP A 330 5.52 -16.25 9.96
C ASP A 330 6.28 -15.75 11.21
N GLY A 331 7.07 -14.69 11.07
CA GLY A 331 7.86 -14.07 12.13
C GLY A 331 9.30 -14.59 12.26
N ALA A 332 9.72 -15.55 11.43
CA ALA A 332 11.10 -15.95 11.28
C ALA A 332 11.84 -14.99 10.33
N VAL A 333 13.17 -15.12 10.25
CA VAL A 333 13.96 -14.38 9.26
C VAL A 333 14.55 -15.41 8.31
N GLU A 334 14.23 -15.28 7.03
CA GLU A 334 14.74 -16.15 5.96
C GLU A 334 15.73 -15.41 5.07
N GLU A 335 16.64 -16.15 4.45
CA GLU A 335 17.49 -15.60 3.39
C GLU A 335 16.83 -15.78 2.03
N PHE A 336 16.68 -14.69 1.28
CA PHE A 336 16.28 -14.73 -0.11
C PHE A 336 17.38 -14.17 -1.01
N LYS A 337 17.85 -14.97 -1.96
CA LYS A 337 18.99 -14.64 -2.83
C LYS A 337 18.63 -14.80 -4.29
N ILE A 338 18.65 -13.71 -5.05
CA ILE A 338 18.54 -13.73 -6.51
C ILE A 338 19.79 -14.37 -7.09
N GLN A 339 19.60 -15.45 -7.86
CA GLN A 339 20.67 -16.08 -8.65
C GLN A 339 20.67 -15.53 -10.08
N GLN A 340 19.48 -15.40 -10.67
CA GLN A 340 19.29 -14.85 -12.00
C GLN A 340 18.13 -13.85 -11.99
N PRO A 341 18.35 -12.58 -12.39
CA PRO A 341 17.29 -11.59 -12.49
C PRO A 341 16.16 -11.99 -13.46
N PRO A 342 14.88 -11.73 -13.12
CA PRO A 342 13.78 -11.89 -14.06
C PRO A 342 13.92 -10.94 -15.25
N GLN A 343 13.55 -11.40 -16.44
CA GLN A 343 13.57 -10.56 -17.64
C GLN A 343 12.23 -9.85 -17.83
N ALA A 344 12.29 -8.57 -18.17
CA ALA A 344 11.10 -7.80 -18.54
C ALA A 344 10.43 -8.42 -19.77
N CYS A 345 9.10 -8.43 -19.78
CA CYS A 345 8.32 -8.91 -20.92
C CYS A 345 8.58 -7.99 -22.11
N THR A 346 9.32 -8.46 -23.12
CA THR A 346 9.41 -7.73 -24.39
C THR A 346 8.14 -7.99 -25.17
N SER A 347 7.33 -6.97 -25.43
CA SER A 347 6.29 -7.08 -26.44
C SER A 347 6.99 -7.12 -27.80
N THR A 348 7.27 -8.31 -28.32
CA THR A 348 7.59 -8.43 -29.74
C THR A 348 6.34 -8.04 -30.51
N GLY A 349 6.36 -6.82 -31.04
CA GLY A 349 5.29 -6.28 -31.84
C GLY A 349 5.12 -7.09 -33.13
N TYR A 350 3.86 -7.38 -33.44
CA TYR A 350 3.34 -7.52 -34.79
C TYR A 350 1.94 -6.92 -34.82
#